data_AF-A0AAE4IHG9-F1
#
_entry.id   AF-A0AAE4IHG9-F1
#
_cell.length_a   1.000
_cell.length_b   1.000
_cell.length_c   1.000
_cell.angle_alpha   90.00
_cell.angle_beta   90.00
_cell.angle_gamma   90.00
#
_symmetry.space_group_name_H-M   'P 1'
#
loop_
_entity.id
_entity.type
_entity.pdbx_description
1 polymer ?
#
loop_
_entity_poly.entity_id
_entity_poly.type
_entity_poly.pdbx_seq_one_letter_code
_entity_poly.pdbx_strand_id
1 'polypeptide(L)' 'MKELKPTCDPEGVYSAKRTCAELGISHKTLRKYRDNGYITPLNPNNPCRPKFSGQSIIDCWNLMKTL' A
#
# COMPACT_ATOMS: atom_id res chain seq x y z
N MET A 1 -11.73 -0.89 4.98
CA MET A 1 -10.72 0.18 4.93
C MET A 1 -10.72 0.91 6.24
N LYS A 2 -9.55 1.28 6.75
CA LYS A 2 -9.49 2.17 7.91
C LYS A 2 -9.93 3.57 7.51
N GLU A 3 -10.81 4.15 8.32
CA GLU A 3 -11.30 5.52 8.14
C GLU A 3 -10.22 6.57 8.46
N LEU A 4 -9.25 6.17 9.29
CA LEU A 4 -8.09 6.95 9.70
C LEU A 4 -7.02 6.97 8.61
N LYS A 5 -6.42 8.16 8.42
CA LYS A 5 -5.28 8.34 7.52
C LYS A 5 -4.11 7.49 8.02
N PRO A 6 -3.42 6.74 7.14
CA PRO A 6 -2.23 6.00 7.54
C PRO A 6 -1.17 6.95 8.11
N THR A 7 -0.61 6.59 9.26
CA THR A 7 0.45 7.37 9.94
C THR A 7 1.84 6.93 9.45
N CYS A 8 1.93 6.58 8.17
CA CYS A 8 3.17 6.13 7.54
C CYS A 8 4.11 7.32 7.35
N ASP A 9 5.40 7.11 7.60
CA ASP A 9 6.44 8.05 7.19
C ASP A 9 6.60 8.00 5.66
N PRO A 10 6.54 9.12 4.93
CA PRO A 10 6.60 9.12 3.47
C PRO A 10 7.83 8.41 2.88
N GLU A 11 8.98 8.54 3.53
CA GLU A 11 10.26 7.95 3.11
C GLU A 11 10.46 6.54 3.69
N GLY A 12 9.66 6.18 4.70
CA GLY A 12 9.66 4.86 5.32
C GLY A 12 9.35 3.74 4.34
N VAL A 13 10.01 2.60 4.52
CA VAL A 13 9.83 1.41 3.69
C VAL A 13 9.09 0.32 4.47
N TYR A 14 7.96 -0.10 3.92
CA TYR A 14 7.01 -1.00 4.57
C TYR A 14 6.83 -2.30 3.80
N SER A 15 6.61 -3.40 4.54
CA SER A 15 6.24 -4.68 3.96
C SER A 15 4.76 -4.73 3.61
N ALA A 16 4.37 -5.64 2.71
CA ALA A 16 2.95 -5.89 2.39
C ALA A 16 2.06 -6.09 3.63
N LYS A 17 2.56 -6.78 4.66
CA LYS A 17 1.82 -6.99 5.92
C LYS A 17 1.51 -5.67 6.60
N ARG A 18 2.49 -4.76 6.69
CA ARG A 18 2.28 -3.46 7.31
C ARG A 18 1.38 -2.58 6.44
N THR A 19 1.62 -2.53 5.14
CA THR A 19 0.74 -1.84 4.18
C THR A 19 -0.73 -2.27 4.30
N CYS A 20 -1.01 -3.56 4.43
CA CYS A 20 -2.37 -4.05 4.65
C CYS A 20 -2.99 -3.52 5.96
N ALA A 21 -2.21 -3.47 7.04
CA ALA A 21 -2.67 -2.98 8.35
C ALA A 21 -2.93 -1.46 8.37
N GLU A 22 -2.15 -0.71 7.59
CA GLU A 22 -2.28 0.74 7.44
C GLU A 22 -3.50 1.10 6.59
N LEU A 23 -3.67 0.44 5.43
CA LEU A 23 -4.83 0.62 4.56
C LEU A 23 -6.13 -0.01 5.13
N GLY A 24 -6.00 -0.93 6.09
CA GLY A 24 -7.12 -1.71 6.61
C GLY A 24 -7.78 -2.58 5.54
N ILE A 25 -6.94 -3.27 4.74
CA ILE A 25 -7.37 -4.16 3.65
C ILE A 25 -6.74 -5.55 3.79
N SER A 26 -7.32 -6.53 3.11
CA SER A 26 -6.77 -7.88 3.02
C SER A 26 -5.60 -7.97 2.04
N HIS A 27 -4.76 -9.00 2.20
CA HIS A 27 -3.68 -9.30 1.25
C HIS A 27 -4.19 -9.53 -0.18
N LYS A 28 -5.40 -10.11 -0.33
CA LYS A 28 -6.06 -10.30 -1.63
C LYS A 28 -6.37 -8.96 -2.30
N THR A 29 -6.89 -8.00 -1.52
CA THR A 29 -7.17 -6.64 -1.99
C THR A 29 -5.88 -5.91 -2.39
N LEU A 30 -4.84 -5.99 -1.55
CA LEU A 30 -3.53 -5.40 -1.87
C LEU A 30 -2.96 -5.95 -3.18
N ARG A 31 -3.11 -7.26 -3.45
CA ARG A 31 -2.69 -7.86 -4.72
C ARG A 31 -3.45 -7.26 -5.90
N LYS A 32 -4.78 -7.11 -5.79
CA LYS A 32 -5.60 -6.46 -6.83
C LYS A 32 -5.18 -5.02 -7.07
N TYR A 33 -4.82 -4.28 -6.02
CA TYR A 33 -4.38 -2.89 -6.15
C TYR A 33 -3.05 -2.77 -6.87
N ARG A 34 -2.12 -3.70 -6.63
CA ARG A 34 -0.87 -3.77 -7.39
C ARG A 34 -1.12 -4.10 -8.86
N ASP A 35 -1.99 -5.06 -9.13
CA ASP A 35 -2.33 -5.50 -10.49
C ASP A 35 -2.98 -4.37 -11.30
N ASN A 36 -3.85 -3.59 -10.64
CA ASN A 36 -4.48 -2.41 -11.20
C ASN A 36 -3.57 -1.15 -11.23
N GLY A 37 -2.35 -1.22 -10.70
CA GLY A 37 -1.42 -0.08 -10.67
C GLY A 37 -1.75 1.01 -9.63
N TYR A 38 -2.65 0.77 -8.68
CA TYR A 38 -2.96 1.74 -7.61
C TYR A 38 -1.83 1.88 -6.58
N ILE A 39 -0.98 0.87 -6.44
CA ILE A 39 0.18 0.91 -5.55
C ILE A 39 1.35 0.12 -6.15
N THR A 40 2.48 0.81 -6.29
CA THR A 40 3.68 0.24 -6.92
C THR A 40 4.71 -0.13 -5.86
N PRO A 41 5.24 -1.37 -5.89
CA PRO A 41 6.34 -1.75 -5.01
C PRO A 41 7.65 -1.08 -5.45
N LEU A 42 8.47 -0.69 -4.47
CA LEU A 42 9.82 -0.14 -4.69
C LEU A 42 10.78 -1.18 -5.28
N ASN A 43 10.48 -2.47 -5.10
CA ASN A 43 11.29 -3.59 -5.57
C ASN A 43 10.51 -4.43 -6.59
N PRO A 44 10.35 -3.96 -7.83
CA PRO A 44 9.60 -4.69 -8.86
C PRO A 44 10.22 -6.06 -9.17
N ASN A 45 11.53 -6.22 -8.98
CA ASN A 45 12.25 -7.48 -9.25
C ASN A 45 12.04 -8.58 -8.18
N ASN A 46 11.34 -8.30 -7.07
CA ASN A 46 11.04 -9.30 -6.05
C ASN A 46 9.54 -9.34 -5.73
N PRO A 47 8.74 -10.04 -6.56
CA PRO A 47 7.29 -10.07 -6.40
C PRO A 47 6.83 -10.81 -5.13
N CYS A 48 7.65 -11.71 -4.59
CA CYS A 48 7.37 -12.51 -3.39
C CYS A 48 7.45 -11.70 -2.09
N ARG A 49 8.34 -10.69 -2.03
CA ARG A 49 8.49 -9.80 -0.86
C ARG A 49 8.43 -8.34 -1.30
N PRO A 50 7.26 -7.85 -1.73
CA PRO A 50 7.12 -6.47 -2.16
C PRO A 50 7.29 -5.51 -0.98
N LYS A 51 7.97 -4.40 -1.23
CA LYS A 51 8.19 -3.28 -0.32
C LYS A 51 7.52 -2.04 -0.90
N PHE A 52 6.92 -1.23 -0.05
CA PHE A 52 6.21 -0.01 -0.44
C PHE A 52 6.78 1.17 0.34
N SER A 53 6.89 2.33 -0.29
CA SER A 53 7.13 3.58 0.44
C SER A 53 5.88 3.98 1.20
N GLY A 54 6.03 4.70 2.30
CA GLY A 54 4.88 5.28 2.99
C GLY A 54 4.11 6.25 2.09
N GLN A 55 4.80 6.98 1.22
CA GLN A 55 4.17 7.84 0.22
C GLN A 55 3.19 7.06 -0.67
N SER A 56 3.61 5.93 -1.25
CA SER A 56 2.73 5.08 -2.06
C SER A 56 1.53 4.53 -1.29
N ILE A 57 1.68 4.30 0.02
CA ILE A 57 0.57 3.86 0.89
C ILE A 57 -0.42 5.01 1.12
N ILE A 58 0.07 6.23 1.36
CA ILE A 58 -0.74 7.43 1.57
C ILE A 58 -1.49 7.78 0.27
N ASP A 59 -0.81 7.79 -0.87
CA ASP A 59 -1.41 8.02 -2.19
C ASP A 59 -2.49 6.98 -2.50
N CYS A 60 -2.20 5.70 -2.28
CA CYS A 60 -3.17 4.63 -2.46
C CYS A 60 -4.40 4.85 -1.56
N TRP A 61 -4.22 5.25 -0.29
CA TRP A 61 -5.33 5.53 0.62
C TRP A 61 -6.18 6.71 0.15
N ASN A 62 -5.55 7.79 -0.31
CA ASN A 62 -6.26 8.96 -0.84
C ASN A 62 -7.06 8.59 -2.10
N LEU A 63 -6.45 7.87 -3.04
CA LEU A 63 -7.13 7.42 -4.27
C LEU A 63 -8.38 6.60 -3.95
N MET A 64 -8.28 5.73 -2.95
CA MET A 64 -9.40 4.89 -2.51
C MET A 64 -10.50 5.65 -1.76
N LYS A 65 -10.21 6.83 -1.21
CA LYS A 65 -11.26 7.70 -0.65
C LYS A 65 -11.99 8.51 -1.72
N THR A 66 -11.38 8.72 -2.87
CA THR A 66 -11.96 9.50 -3.98
C THR A 66 -12.81 8.63 -4.92
N LEU A 67 -12.61 7.31 -4.92
CA LEU A 67 -13.44 6.32 -5.61
C LEU A 67 -14.64 5.89 -4.77
#